data_AF-A0A975ED71-F1
#
_entry.id   AF-A0A975ED71-F1
#
_cell.length_a   1.000
_cell.length_b   1.000
_cell.length_c   1.000
_cell.angle_alpha   90.00
_cell.angle_beta   90.00
_cell.angle_gamma   90.00
#
_symmetry.space_group_name_H-M   'P 1'
#
loop_
_entity.id
_entity.type
_entity.pdbx_description
1 polymer ?
#
loop_
_entity_poly.entity_id
_entity_poly.type
_entity_poly.pdbx_seq_one_letter_code
_entity_poly.pdbx_strand_id
1 'polypeptide(L)'
;MTPLMELLSQRESVSASELLVQLKEGLPRVSAQSGTGAATHQLLLDFFKLDAKASSSSFGDAFKRYPQTAQALLNLCQDQGLVELCALMQSVIDAKPRPSGVFKESLQTQVDEAKPALAKGIAAFIQGFSSVAFANPDSEADIELSLAWSAVEDCLLDQVAAHADVIAFDWGPAVRAQRQREQTVRKALAGRSALQMLQSLLNDTAPQVIAQPCDYDMGHAGAPRQPVHIAVHHVGPHQALPAAQATNLARYPVAAQLLAVYQTLNGAALFCTDAHDLWSAGFVFLPAQQWETASAEVVNWLSSVDFQDDPNALPNWVRSAIAFGKIPGDASYWILPVEGPYAGTVMLSNDDVSAEEPRYASFDTFVATLCLQPELVLGCGGYVSYPAASNNYNLYPVGYRSGDT
;
A
#
# COMPACT_ATOMS: atom_id res chain seq x y z
N MET A 1 -11.53 -20.67 10.16
CA MET A 1 -10.96 -20.26 8.86
C MET A 1 -9.45 -20.27 9.00
N THR A 2 -8.73 -21.00 8.15
CA THR A 2 -7.25 -21.01 8.15
C THR A 2 -6.71 -19.73 7.48
N PRO A 3 -5.45 -19.32 7.72
CA PRO A 3 -4.85 -18.18 7.03
C PRO A 3 -4.88 -18.30 5.50
N LEU A 4 -4.78 -19.52 4.97
CA LEU A 4 -4.85 -19.77 3.53
C LEU A 4 -6.27 -19.55 2.98
N MET A 5 -7.28 -20.05 3.69
CA MET A 5 -8.68 -19.79 3.32
C MET A 5 -9.01 -18.29 3.41
N GLU A 6 -8.44 -17.59 4.39
CA GLU A 6 -8.57 -16.14 4.51
C GLU A 6 -7.94 -15.40 3.32
N LEU A 7 -6.73 -15.77 2.90
CA LEU A 7 -6.09 -15.22 1.70
C LEU A 7 -6.94 -15.47 0.44
N LEU A 8 -7.39 -16.71 0.23
CA LEU A 8 -8.16 -17.08 -0.96
C LEU A 8 -9.56 -16.46 -0.99
N SER A 9 -10.10 -16.02 0.16
CA SER A 9 -11.37 -15.29 0.19
C SER A 9 -11.31 -13.91 -0.46
N GLN A 10 -10.09 -13.40 -0.74
CA GLN A 10 -9.86 -12.10 -1.38
C GLN A 10 -9.81 -12.17 -2.91
N ARG A 11 -10.00 -13.36 -3.52
CA ARG A 11 -9.91 -13.57 -4.98
C ARG A 11 -10.86 -12.72 -5.82
N GLU A 12 -11.96 -12.26 -5.25
CA GLU A 12 -12.91 -11.39 -5.97
C GLU A 12 -12.45 -9.92 -6.03
N SER A 13 -11.50 -9.52 -5.18
CA SER A 13 -11.07 -8.13 -5.03
C SER A 13 -9.57 -7.91 -5.26
N VAL A 14 -8.78 -8.97 -5.39
CA VAL A 14 -7.31 -8.94 -5.51
C VAL A 14 -6.88 -9.78 -6.71
N SER A 15 -5.90 -9.28 -7.48
CA SER A 15 -5.39 -9.98 -8.66
C SER A 15 -4.73 -11.32 -8.30
N ALA A 16 -4.77 -12.29 -9.21
CA ALA A 16 -4.16 -13.61 -8.99
C ALA A 16 -2.66 -13.51 -8.68
N SER A 17 -1.95 -12.62 -9.38
CA SER A 17 -0.52 -12.39 -9.18
C SER A 17 -0.20 -11.87 -7.77
N GLU A 18 -0.99 -10.93 -7.25
CA GLU A 18 -0.82 -10.42 -5.87
C GLU A 18 -1.05 -11.50 -4.82
N LEU A 19 -2.08 -12.34 -5.00
CA LEU A 19 -2.32 -13.48 -4.10
C LEU A 19 -1.18 -14.49 -4.16
N LEU A 20 -0.62 -14.75 -5.33
CA LEU A 20 0.52 -15.65 -5.50
C LEU A 20 1.80 -15.12 -4.86
N VAL A 21 2.01 -13.80 -4.85
CA VAL A 21 3.11 -13.18 -4.10
C VAL A 21 2.95 -13.46 -2.60
N GLN A 22 1.75 -13.25 -2.04
CA GLN A 22 1.49 -13.54 -0.63
C GLN A 22 1.62 -15.04 -0.31
N LEU A 23 1.14 -15.91 -1.20
CA LEU A 23 1.34 -17.35 -1.10
C LEU A 23 2.82 -17.71 -1.06
N LYS A 24 3.63 -17.16 -1.97
CA LYS A 24 5.07 -17.41 -2.03
C LYS A 24 5.80 -17.05 -0.75
N GLU A 25 5.44 -15.95 -0.11
CA GLU A 25 6.05 -15.53 1.15
C GLU A 25 5.63 -16.40 2.35
N GLY A 26 4.40 -16.88 2.32
CA GLY A 26 3.80 -17.62 3.43
C GLY A 26 3.90 -19.14 3.36
N LEU A 27 4.24 -19.68 2.19
CA LEU A 27 4.34 -21.11 1.95
C LEU A 27 5.69 -21.66 2.46
N PRO A 28 5.71 -22.81 3.17
CA PRO A 28 6.96 -23.46 3.54
C PRO A 28 7.79 -23.81 2.30
N ARG A 29 9.12 -23.62 2.40
CA ARG A 29 10.06 -23.90 1.29
C ARG A 29 10.20 -25.37 0.92
N VAL A 30 9.70 -26.27 1.77
CA VAL A 30 9.72 -27.71 1.57
C VAL A 30 8.29 -28.19 1.61
N SER A 31 7.88 -28.92 0.58
CA SER A 31 6.57 -29.55 0.52
C SER A 31 6.42 -30.64 1.57
N ALA A 32 5.18 -30.88 2.01
CA ALA A 32 4.90 -32.05 2.84
C ALA A 32 5.30 -33.33 2.08
N GLN A 33 5.94 -34.30 2.77
CA GLN A 33 6.42 -35.53 2.14
C GLN A 33 5.30 -36.44 1.62
N SER A 34 4.06 -36.26 2.11
CA SER A 34 2.87 -37.00 1.69
C SER A 34 1.60 -36.23 2.08
N GLY A 35 0.45 -36.61 1.51
CA GLY A 35 -0.86 -36.01 1.80
C GLY A 35 -1.55 -35.46 0.56
N THR A 36 -2.85 -35.21 0.65
CA THR A 36 -3.70 -34.74 -0.45
C THR A 36 -3.28 -33.37 -1.01
N GLY A 37 -2.65 -32.52 -0.20
CA GLY A 37 -2.13 -31.21 -0.64
C GLY A 37 -0.66 -31.19 -1.07
N ALA A 38 0.08 -32.29 -0.93
CA ALA A 38 1.53 -32.31 -1.16
C ALA A 38 1.91 -32.02 -2.62
N ALA A 39 1.14 -32.56 -3.58
CA ALA A 39 1.35 -32.32 -5.00
C ALA A 39 1.10 -30.85 -5.38
N THR A 40 0.03 -30.26 -4.86
CA THR A 40 -0.30 -28.85 -5.08
C THR A 40 0.76 -27.92 -4.47
N HIS A 41 1.22 -28.21 -3.25
CA HIS A 41 2.33 -27.47 -2.62
C HIS A 41 3.59 -27.55 -3.48
N GLN A 42 3.97 -28.75 -3.94
CA GLN A 42 5.14 -28.92 -4.79
C GLN A 42 5.00 -28.14 -6.12
N LEU A 43 3.81 -28.18 -6.73
CA LEU A 43 3.53 -27.44 -7.95
C LEU A 43 3.68 -25.92 -7.75
N LEU A 44 3.20 -25.35 -6.63
CA LEU A 44 3.42 -23.94 -6.30
C LEU A 44 4.92 -23.59 -6.22
N LEU A 45 5.71 -24.40 -5.51
CA LEU A 45 7.15 -24.17 -5.37
C LEU A 45 7.89 -24.21 -6.71
N ASP A 46 7.46 -25.08 -7.62
CA ASP A 46 8.07 -25.19 -8.93
C ASP A 46 7.56 -24.11 -9.89
N PHE A 47 6.28 -23.73 -9.80
CA PHE A 47 5.73 -22.56 -10.47
C PHE A 47 6.53 -21.30 -10.14
N PHE A 48 6.81 -21.01 -8.86
CA PHE A 48 7.57 -19.81 -8.49
C PHE A 48 9.01 -19.77 -9.06
N LYS A 49 9.62 -20.93 -9.32
CA LYS A 49 10.94 -21.01 -9.97
C LYS A 49 10.84 -20.80 -11.48
N LEU A 50 9.79 -21.36 -12.09
CA LEU A 50 9.51 -21.18 -13.50
C LEU A 50 9.17 -19.72 -13.80
N ASP A 51 8.26 -19.13 -13.03
CA ASP A 51 7.82 -17.75 -13.15
C ASP A 51 8.99 -16.77 -13.03
N ALA A 52 9.81 -16.90 -11.97
CA ALA A 52 11.01 -16.08 -11.81
C ALA A 52 11.99 -16.21 -13.00
N LYS A 53 12.08 -17.40 -13.61
CA LYS A 53 12.90 -17.60 -14.81
C LYS A 53 12.27 -16.93 -16.02
N ALA A 54 10.96 -17.06 -16.22
CA ALA A 54 10.23 -16.41 -17.29
C ALA A 54 10.38 -14.88 -17.22
N SER A 55 10.18 -14.27 -16.05
CA SER A 55 10.34 -12.81 -15.86
C SER A 55 11.77 -12.33 -16.11
N SER A 56 12.78 -13.17 -15.85
CA SER A 56 14.20 -12.81 -16.04
C SER A 56 14.73 -13.05 -17.46
N SER A 57 14.02 -13.84 -18.28
CA SER A 57 14.47 -14.17 -19.64
C SER A 57 13.33 -14.30 -20.66
N SER A 58 12.58 -15.39 -20.61
CA SER A 58 11.50 -15.74 -21.57
C SER A 58 10.77 -17.00 -21.09
N PHE A 59 9.54 -17.20 -21.56
CA PHE A 59 8.79 -18.43 -21.30
C PHE A 59 9.42 -19.62 -21.99
N GLY A 60 9.96 -19.46 -23.20
CA GLY A 60 10.69 -20.53 -23.90
C GLY A 60 11.86 -21.09 -23.09
N ASP A 61 12.69 -20.22 -22.52
CA ASP A 61 13.79 -20.63 -21.65
C ASP A 61 13.30 -21.24 -20.34
N ALA A 62 12.24 -20.68 -19.75
CA ALA A 62 11.65 -21.18 -18.52
C ALA A 62 11.06 -22.58 -18.69
N PHE A 63 10.28 -22.82 -19.75
CA PHE A 63 9.67 -24.12 -20.04
C PHE A 63 10.73 -25.17 -20.38
N LYS A 64 11.78 -24.79 -21.11
CA LYS A 64 12.92 -25.67 -21.36
C LYS A 64 13.65 -26.06 -20.07
N ARG A 65 13.78 -25.12 -19.13
CA ARG A 65 14.44 -25.36 -17.84
C ARG A 65 13.57 -26.19 -16.88
N TYR A 66 12.25 -25.99 -16.91
CA TYR A 66 11.27 -26.61 -16.01
C TYR A 66 10.15 -27.32 -16.79
N PRO A 67 10.48 -28.34 -17.62
CA PRO A 67 9.52 -28.93 -18.56
C PRO A 67 8.37 -29.67 -17.87
N GLN A 68 8.64 -30.30 -16.72
CA GLN A 68 7.61 -30.99 -15.95
C GLN A 68 6.59 -30.01 -15.36
N THR A 69 7.07 -28.86 -14.87
CA THR A 69 6.22 -27.79 -14.34
C THR A 69 5.38 -27.17 -15.44
N ALA A 70 5.99 -26.85 -16.60
CA ALA A 70 5.26 -26.32 -17.75
C ALA A 70 4.15 -27.28 -18.21
N GLN A 71 4.43 -28.58 -18.26
CA GLN A 71 3.43 -29.60 -18.59
C GLN A 71 2.32 -29.69 -17.54
N ALA A 72 2.65 -29.61 -16.25
CA ALA A 72 1.65 -29.64 -15.18
C ALA A 72 0.71 -28.42 -15.24
N LEU A 73 1.26 -27.22 -15.50
CA LEU A 73 0.47 -26.01 -15.69
C LEU A 73 -0.41 -26.10 -16.95
N LEU A 74 0.12 -26.64 -18.05
CA LEU A 74 -0.67 -26.90 -19.25
C LEU A 74 -1.86 -27.83 -18.96
N ASN A 75 -1.65 -28.90 -18.18
CA ASN A 75 -2.73 -29.81 -17.81
C ASN A 75 -3.81 -29.10 -16.96
N LEU A 76 -3.41 -28.23 -16.03
CA LEU A 76 -4.38 -27.42 -15.26
C LEU A 76 -5.22 -26.52 -16.18
N CYS A 77 -4.58 -25.84 -17.13
CA CYS A 77 -5.28 -25.01 -18.11
C CYS A 77 -6.23 -25.83 -19.01
N GLN A 78 -5.84 -27.07 -19.35
CA GLN A 78 -6.67 -28.00 -20.13
C GLN A 78 -7.91 -28.42 -19.36
N ASP A 79 -7.76 -28.73 -18.06
CA ASP A 79 -8.88 -29.11 -17.19
C ASP A 79 -9.90 -27.97 -17.05
N GLN A 80 -9.46 -26.71 -17.18
CA GLN A 80 -10.31 -25.51 -17.20
C GLN A 80 -10.80 -25.10 -18.61
N GLY A 81 -10.43 -25.84 -19.65
CA GLY A 81 -10.87 -25.58 -21.03
C GLY A 81 -10.26 -24.33 -21.68
N LEU A 82 -9.09 -23.88 -21.24
CA LEU A 82 -8.39 -22.71 -21.80
C LEU A 82 -7.69 -23.04 -23.13
N VAL A 83 -8.46 -23.39 -24.17
CA VAL A 83 -7.97 -24.00 -25.43
C VAL A 83 -6.87 -23.19 -26.11
N GLU A 84 -7.05 -21.88 -26.27
CA GLU A 84 -6.09 -21.02 -26.98
C GLU A 84 -4.77 -20.87 -26.22
N LEU A 85 -4.85 -20.63 -24.91
CA LEU A 85 -3.69 -20.59 -24.03
C LEU A 85 -2.95 -21.94 -24.01
N CYS A 86 -3.69 -23.05 -23.96
CA CYS A 86 -3.11 -24.38 -24.03
C CYS A 86 -2.34 -24.61 -25.34
N ALA A 87 -2.90 -24.17 -26.48
CA ALA A 87 -2.25 -24.29 -27.78
C ALA A 87 -0.96 -23.46 -27.82
N LEU A 88 -1.00 -22.23 -27.29
CA LEU A 88 0.18 -21.36 -27.20
C LEU A 88 1.26 -21.98 -26.31
N MET A 89 0.91 -22.38 -25.08
CA MET A 89 1.84 -23.02 -24.14
C MET A 89 2.47 -24.28 -24.73
N GLN A 90 1.66 -25.16 -25.34
CA GLN A 90 2.16 -26.38 -25.99
C GLN A 90 3.15 -26.05 -27.12
N SER A 91 2.88 -25.02 -27.92
CA SER A 91 3.77 -24.60 -29.00
C SER A 91 5.15 -24.13 -28.48
N VAL A 92 5.18 -23.44 -27.33
CA VAL A 92 6.41 -23.00 -26.67
C VAL A 92 7.14 -24.19 -26.04
N ILE A 93 6.42 -25.12 -25.40
CA ILE A 93 6.98 -26.38 -24.88
C ILE A 93 7.66 -27.19 -26.00
N ASP A 94 7.05 -27.23 -27.19
CA ASP A 94 7.56 -27.92 -28.37
C ASP A 94 8.72 -27.16 -29.07
N ALA A 95 9.16 -26.03 -28.52
CA ALA A 95 10.15 -25.12 -29.09
C ALA A 95 9.80 -24.66 -30.53
N LYS A 96 8.50 -24.52 -30.80
CA LYS A 96 7.94 -24.02 -32.06
C LYS A 96 6.79 -23.05 -31.76
N PRO A 97 7.07 -21.87 -31.19
CA PRO A 97 6.02 -20.94 -30.79
C PRO A 97 5.09 -20.60 -31.96
N ARG A 98 3.79 -20.65 -31.67
CA ARG A 98 2.70 -20.32 -32.58
C ARG A 98 1.78 -19.31 -31.88
N PRO A 99 2.19 -18.04 -31.79
CA PRO A 99 1.30 -16.99 -31.32
C PRO A 99 0.05 -16.90 -32.19
N SER A 100 -1.04 -16.47 -31.57
CA SER A 100 -2.33 -16.30 -32.24
C SER A 100 -2.34 -15.08 -33.17
N GLY A 101 -1.53 -14.06 -32.86
CA GLY A 101 -1.53 -12.77 -33.52
C GLY A 101 -2.65 -11.82 -33.06
N VAL A 102 -3.55 -12.27 -32.18
CA VAL A 102 -4.73 -11.50 -31.74
C VAL A 102 -4.33 -10.19 -31.07
N PHE A 103 -3.25 -10.21 -30.28
CA PHE A 103 -2.75 -9.00 -29.62
C PHE A 103 -2.24 -7.97 -30.65
N LYS A 104 -1.50 -8.44 -31.65
CA LYS A 104 -0.99 -7.61 -32.74
C LYS A 104 -2.12 -7.00 -33.57
N GLU A 105 -3.15 -7.79 -33.88
CA GLU A 105 -4.36 -7.31 -34.59
C GLU A 105 -5.13 -6.27 -33.76
N SER A 106 -5.25 -6.48 -32.45
CA SER A 106 -5.91 -5.55 -31.53
C SER A 106 -5.17 -4.21 -31.43
N LEU A 107 -3.83 -4.24 -31.37
CA LEU A 107 -3.01 -3.02 -31.41
C LEU A 107 -3.20 -2.26 -32.72
N GLN A 108 -3.22 -2.95 -33.86
CA GLN A 108 -3.42 -2.31 -35.16
C GLN A 108 -4.81 -1.66 -35.25
N THR A 109 -5.85 -2.33 -34.72
CA THR A 109 -7.22 -1.78 -34.68
C THR A 109 -7.29 -0.48 -33.88
N GLN A 110 -6.59 -0.39 -32.74
CA GLN A 110 -6.54 0.85 -31.95
C GLN A 110 -5.84 2.01 -32.69
N VAL A 111 -4.85 1.73 -33.54
CA VAL A 111 -4.24 2.76 -34.40
C VAL A 111 -5.27 3.29 -35.40
N ASP A 112 -5.99 2.38 -36.04
CA ASP A 112 -6.94 2.71 -37.10
C ASP A 112 -8.15 3.51 -36.56
N GLU A 113 -8.51 3.30 -35.29
CA GLU A 113 -9.59 4.01 -34.59
C GLU A 113 -9.15 5.32 -33.91
N ALA A 114 -7.84 5.60 -33.82
CA ALA A 114 -7.34 6.79 -33.13
C ALA A 114 -7.66 8.10 -33.88
N LYS A 115 -8.00 9.17 -33.13
CA LYS A 115 -8.22 10.51 -33.71
C LYS A 115 -6.98 10.98 -34.50
N PRO A 116 -7.13 11.70 -35.64
CA PRO A 116 -6.02 12.04 -36.54
C PRO A 116 -4.82 12.76 -35.89
N ALA A 117 -5.04 13.53 -34.83
CA ALA A 117 -4.00 14.24 -34.09
C ALA A 117 -3.17 13.33 -33.16
N LEU A 118 -3.79 12.32 -32.54
CA LEU A 118 -3.10 11.30 -31.74
C LEU A 118 -2.52 10.17 -32.60
N ALA A 119 -3.13 9.92 -33.77
CA ALA A 119 -2.78 8.82 -34.67
C ALA A 119 -1.31 8.82 -35.08
N LYS A 120 -0.65 9.98 -35.25
CA LYS A 120 0.78 10.02 -35.63
C LYS A 120 1.72 9.57 -34.51
N GLY A 121 1.45 9.96 -33.26
CA GLY A 121 2.26 9.57 -32.11
C GLY A 121 2.04 8.10 -31.75
N ILE A 122 0.77 7.68 -31.74
CA ILE A 122 0.36 6.29 -31.50
C ILE A 122 0.91 5.37 -32.61
N ALA A 123 0.79 5.75 -33.89
CA ALA A 123 1.32 4.96 -35.00
C ALA A 123 2.85 4.84 -34.94
N ALA A 124 3.58 5.91 -34.61
CA ALA A 124 5.05 5.85 -34.49
C ALA A 124 5.49 4.98 -33.30
N PHE A 125 4.78 5.07 -32.16
CA PHE A 125 5.00 4.21 -31.00
C PHE A 125 4.73 2.75 -31.33
N ILE A 126 3.56 2.44 -31.91
CA ILE A 126 3.18 1.07 -32.28
C ILE A 126 4.09 0.52 -33.36
N GLN A 127 4.53 1.32 -34.33
CA GLN A 127 5.49 0.89 -35.35
C GLN A 127 6.85 0.56 -34.73
N GLY A 128 7.35 1.41 -33.81
CA GLY A 128 8.61 1.16 -33.09
C GLY A 128 8.52 -0.08 -32.20
N PHE A 129 7.46 -0.19 -31.39
CA PHE A 129 7.19 -1.33 -30.53
C PHE A 129 7.02 -2.62 -31.34
N SER A 130 6.14 -2.63 -32.34
CA SER A 130 5.85 -3.80 -33.19
C SER A 130 7.07 -4.31 -33.94
N SER A 131 7.98 -3.41 -34.34
CA SER A 131 9.21 -3.79 -35.04
C SER A 131 10.19 -4.62 -34.19
N VAL A 132 10.03 -4.58 -32.87
CA VAL A 132 10.85 -5.33 -31.90
C VAL A 132 10.04 -6.45 -31.26
N ALA A 133 8.82 -6.15 -30.81
CA ALA A 133 7.89 -7.04 -30.13
C ALA A 133 7.41 -8.21 -31.01
N PHE A 134 7.15 -7.95 -32.30
CA PHE A 134 6.65 -8.94 -33.25
C PHE A 134 7.69 -9.30 -34.33
N ALA A 135 8.97 -9.06 -34.03
CA ALA A 135 10.07 -9.32 -34.96
C ALA A 135 10.25 -10.81 -35.24
N ASN A 136 9.90 -11.67 -34.28
CA ASN A 136 9.96 -13.11 -34.41
C ASN A 136 8.85 -13.78 -33.56
N PRO A 137 8.50 -15.05 -33.88
CA PRO A 137 7.45 -15.78 -33.17
C PRO A 137 7.73 -16.02 -31.68
N ASP A 138 9.00 -16.08 -31.26
CA ASP A 138 9.37 -16.29 -29.86
C ASP A 138 8.97 -15.06 -29.02
N SER A 139 9.34 -13.86 -29.47
CA SER A 139 9.00 -12.59 -28.81
C SER A 139 7.49 -12.36 -28.74
N GLU A 140 6.77 -12.67 -29.83
CA GLU A 140 5.31 -12.52 -29.87
C GLU A 140 4.62 -13.52 -28.94
N ALA A 141 5.10 -14.77 -28.89
CA ALA A 141 4.58 -15.77 -27.96
C ALA A 141 4.86 -15.39 -26.49
N ASP A 142 6.03 -14.82 -26.18
CA ASP A 142 6.33 -14.34 -24.82
C ASP A 142 5.38 -13.22 -24.38
N ILE A 143 5.04 -12.29 -25.29
CA ILE A 143 4.09 -11.21 -25.01
C ILE A 143 2.67 -11.78 -24.81
N GLU A 144 2.20 -12.62 -25.72
CA GLU A 144 0.87 -13.23 -25.59
C GLU A 144 0.75 -14.10 -24.33
N LEU A 145 1.79 -14.86 -23.98
CA LEU A 145 1.84 -15.62 -22.73
C LEU A 145 1.85 -14.69 -21.51
N SER A 146 2.61 -13.59 -21.54
CA SER A 146 2.61 -12.62 -20.43
C SER A 146 1.23 -12.02 -20.18
N LEU A 147 0.49 -11.71 -21.26
CA LEU A 147 -0.86 -11.15 -21.19
C LEU A 147 -1.89 -12.17 -20.70
N ALA A 148 -1.71 -13.45 -21.04
CA ALA A 148 -2.60 -14.53 -20.65
C ALA A 148 -2.16 -15.26 -19.36
N TRP A 149 -1.03 -14.88 -18.76
CA TRP A 149 -0.42 -15.63 -17.65
C TRP A 149 -1.31 -15.64 -16.41
N SER A 150 -2.06 -14.57 -16.18
CA SER A 150 -3.05 -14.48 -15.09
C SER A 150 -4.07 -15.62 -15.12
N ALA A 151 -4.43 -16.14 -16.30
CA ALA A 151 -5.33 -17.29 -16.40
C ALA A 151 -4.67 -18.60 -15.91
N VAL A 152 -3.35 -18.76 -16.10
CA VAL A 152 -2.58 -19.88 -15.51
C VAL A 152 -2.54 -19.74 -13.99
N GLU A 153 -2.32 -18.52 -13.52
CA GLU A 153 -2.32 -18.19 -12.09
C GLU A 153 -3.68 -18.48 -11.44
N ASP A 154 -4.79 -18.15 -12.11
CA ASP A 154 -6.14 -18.49 -11.63
C ASP A 154 -6.39 -19.99 -11.57
N CYS A 155 -5.99 -20.75 -12.61
CA CYS A 155 -6.08 -22.21 -12.57
C CYS A 155 -5.28 -22.80 -11.40
N LEU A 156 -4.12 -22.22 -11.11
CA LEU A 156 -3.30 -22.63 -9.98
C LEU A 156 -3.97 -22.28 -8.65
N LEU A 157 -4.57 -21.10 -8.51
CA LEU A 157 -5.32 -20.70 -7.32
C LEU A 157 -6.57 -21.56 -7.09
N ASP A 158 -7.26 -21.99 -8.15
CA ASP A 158 -8.37 -22.96 -8.06
C ASP A 158 -7.88 -24.29 -7.48
N GLN A 159 -6.73 -24.77 -7.98
CA GLN A 159 -6.11 -25.98 -7.46
C GLN A 159 -5.68 -25.82 -5.99
N VAL A 160 -5.17 -24.65 -5.59
CA VAL A 160 -4.86 -24.36 -4.17
C VAL A 160 -6.13 -24.35 -3.32
N ALA A 161 -7.21 -23.73 -3.80
CA ALA A 161 -8.48 -23.64 -3.09
C ALA A 161 -9.08 -25.02 -2.80
N ALA A 162 -8.98 -25.95 -3.76
CA ALA A 162 -9.43 -27.35 -3.58
C ALA A 162 -8.68 -28.11 -2.47
N HIS A 163 -7.51 -27.62 -2.05
CA HIS A 163 -6.64 -28.26 -1.05
C HIS A 163 -6.25 -27.31 0.11
N ALA A 164 -6.98 -26.21 0.30
CA ALA A 164 -6.61 -25.14 1.23
C ALA A 164 -6.65 -25.55 2.71
N ASP A 165 -7.38 -26.61 3.04
CA ASP A 165 -7.51 -27.16 4.39
C ASP A 165 -6.28 -28.01 4.80
N VAL A 166 -5.53 -28.52 3.83
CA VAL A 166 -4.39 -29.43 4.03
C VAL A 166 -3.04 -28.83 3.66
N ILE A 167 -3.00 -27.70 2.95
CA ILE A 167 -1.75 -26.98 2.64
C ILE A 167 -1.36 -26.13 3.85
N ALA A 168 -0.15 -26.37 4.36
CA ALA A 168 0.42 -25.55 5.42
C ALA A 168 0.78 -24.16 4.87
N PHE A 169 0.24 -23.13 5.49
CA PHE A 169 0.49 -21.74 5.14
C PHE A 169 0.36 -20.87 6.39
N ASP A 170 1.29 -19.93 6.51
CA ASP A 170 1.22 -18.84 7.47
C ASP A 170 1.51 -17.54 6.72
N TRP A 171 1.09 -16.39 7.24
CA TRP A 171 1.31 -15.11 6.56
C TRP A 171 2.80 -14.82 6.34
N GLY A 172 3.15 -14.13 5.26
CA GLY A 172 4.52 -13.65 5.04
C GLY A 172 5.00 -12.71 6.16
N PRO A 173 6.32 -12.47 6.32
CA PRO A 173 6.85 -11.59 7.36
C PRO A 173 6.23 -10.19 7.38
N ALA A 174 6.01 -9.60 6.20
CA ALA A 174 5.41 -8.26 6.07
C ALA A 174 3.96 -8.24 6.59
N VAL A 175 3.12 -9.17 6.13
CA VAL A 175 1.72 -9.28 6.55
C VAL A 175 1.61 -9.64 8.04
N ARG A 176 2.48 -10.52 8.56
CA ARG A 176 2.54 -10.80 10.01
C ARG A 176 2.88 -9.55 10.82
N ALA A 177 3.88 -8.78 10.38
CA ALA A 177 4.25 -7.54 11.05
C ALA A 177 3.10 -6.53 11.04
N GLN A 178 2.41 -6.37 9.90
CA GLN A 178 1.20 -5.53 9.81
C GLN A 178 0.10 -6.00 10.77
N ARG A 179 -0.27 -7.28 10.75
CA ARG A 179 -1.31 -7.84 11.63
C ARG A 179 -0.94 -7.70 13.11
N GLN A 180 0.33 -7.90 13.46
CA GLN A 180 0.81 -7.70 14.84
C GLN A 180 0.68 -6.24 15.27
N ARG A 181 0.97 -5.30 14.37
CA ARG A 181 0.81 -3.86 14.59
C ARG A 181 -0.66 -3.49 14.84
N GLU A 182 -1.56 -3.95 13.97
CA GLU A 182 -3.01 -3.77 14.11
C GLU A 182 -3.55 -4.40 15.41
N GLN A 183 -3.10 -5.61 15.74
CA GLN A 183 -3.48 -6.28 16.98
C GLN A 183 -3.00 -5.51 18.22
N THR A 184 -1.82 -4.92 18.16
CA THR A 184 -1.27 -4.08 19.24
C THR A 184 -2.17 -2.86 19.48
N VAL A 185 -2.54 -2.16 18.40
CA VAL A 185 -3.45 -1.01 18.46
C VAL A 185 -4.82 -1.42 19.00
N ARG A 186 -5.41 -2.50 18.48
CA ARG A 186 -6.72 -3.01 18.93
C ARG A 186 -6.70 -3.40 20.41
N LYS A 187 -5.64 -4.09 20.85
CA LYS A 187 -5.47 -4.48 22.26
C LYS A 187 -5.34 -3.25 23.17
N ALA A 188 -4.62 -2.22 22.73
CA ALA A 188 -4.47 -1.00 23.48
C ALA A 188 -5.82 -0.26 23.62
N LEU A 189 -6.58 -0.14 22.52
CA LEU A 189 -7.89 0.51 22.50
C LEU A 189 -8.95 -0.23 23.32
N ALA A 190 -8.79 -1.53 23.56
CA ALA A 190 -9.64 -2.28 24.46
C ALA A 190 -9.40 -1.93 25.95
N GLY A 191 -8.24 -1.38 26.30
CA GLY A 191 -7.87 -1.06 27.69
C GLY A 191 -7.82 0.44 28.02
N ARG A 192 -7.60 1.30 27.02
CA ARG A 192 -7.50 2.76 27.18
C ARG A 192 -8.15 3.47 26.00
N SER A 193 -8.78 4.62 26.23
CA SER A 193 -9.27 5.47 25.14
C SER A 193 -8.11 6.15 24.41
N ALA A 194 -8.34 6.58 23.17
CA ALA A 194 -7.38 7.38 22.41
C ALA A 194 -6.95 8.65 23.16
N LEU A 195 -7.90 9.33 23.81
CA LEU A 195 -7.60 10.49 24.65
C LEU A 195 -6.63 10.14 25.80
N GLN A 196 -6.86 9.02 26.50
CA GLN A 196 -5.96 8.59 27.58
C GLN A 196 -4.54 8.28 27.07
N MET A 197 -4.43 7.66 25.88
CA MET A 197 -3.13 7.40 25.27
C MET A 197 -2.41 8.70 24.90
N LEU A 198 -3.11 9.64 24.28
CA LEU A 198 -2.56 10.93 23.89
C LEU A 198 -2.16 11.78 25.10
N GLN A 199 -2.96 11.77 26.18
CA GLN A 199 -2.59 12.40 27.44
C GLN A 199 -1.34 11.76 28.07
N SER A 200 -1.21 10.43 28.00
CA SER A 200 0.00 9.75 28.45
C SER A 200 1.22 10.16 27.62
N LEU A 201 1.07 10.30 26.31
CA LEU A 201 2.13 10.77 25.42
C LEU A 201 2.56 12.20 25.75
N LEU A 202 1.59 13.12 25.92
CA LEU A 202 1.86 14.52 26.27
C LEU A 202 2.56 14.69 27.63
N ASN A 203 2.32 13.78 28.57
CA ASN A 203 2.93 13.81 29.90
C ASN A 203 4.26 13.06 29.98
N ASP A 204 4.74 12.47 28.87
CA ASP A 204 6.03 11.81 28.81
C ASP A 204 7.15 12.84 29.01
N THR A 205 7.99 12.63 30.03
CA THR A 205 9.00 13.62 30.45
C THR A 205 10.34 13.47 29.73
N ALA A 206 10.59 12.33 29.09
CA ALA A 206 11.81 12.10 28.32
C ALA A 206 11.54 11.31 27.02
N PRO A 207 10.63 11.80 26.15
CA PRO A 207 10.24 11.09 24.95
C PRO A 207 11.39 11.11 23.94
N GLN A 208 11.58 9.99 23.23
CA GLN A 208 12.59 9.87 22.20
C GLN A 208 12.01 9.27 20.92
N VAL A 209 12.33 9.89 19.78
CA VAL A 209 12.14 9.26 18.47
C VAL A 209 13.39 8.48 18.12
N ILE A 210 13.20 7.24 17.67
CA ILE A 210 14.27 6.42 17.10
C ILE A 210 14.26 6.71 15.61
N ALA A 211 15.38 7.19 15.06
CA ALA A 211 15.49 7.55 13.66
C ALA A 211 16.71 6.92 12.98
N GLN A 212 16.65 6.72 11.67
CA GLN A 212 17.78 6.21 10.90
C GLN A 212 17.86 6.85 9.50
N PRO A 213 19.03 6.92 8.87
CA PRO A 213 19.15 7.32 7.47
C PRO A 213 18.42 6.34 6.56
N CYS A 214 17.87 6.83 5.45
CA CYS A 214 17.36 5.96 4.39
C CYS A 214 18.53 5.30 3.62
N ASP A 215 18.23 4.33 2.76
CA ASP A 215 19.26 3.64 1.95
C ASP A 215 20.10 4.61 1.10
N TYR A 216 19.47 5.66 0.58
CA TYR A 216 20.15 6.72 -0.15
C TYR A 216 21.11 7.52 0.75
N ASP A 217 20.67 7.85 1.96
CA ASP A 217 21.45 8.64 2.92
C ASP A 217 22.57 7.85 3.61
N MET A 218 22.45 6.53 3.72
CA MET A 218 23.47 5.64 4.30
C MET A 218 24.83 5.71 3.57
N GLY A 219 24.85 6.16 2.32
CA GLY A 219 26.08 6.38 1.54
C GLY A 219 26.87 7.63 1.94
N HIS A 220 26.29 8.55 2.71
CA HIS A 220 26.94 9.82 3.07
C HIS A 220 27.96 9.66 4.19
N ALA A 221 29.04 10.43 4.11
CA ALA A 221 30.09 10.43 5.12
C ALA A 221 29.52 10.89 6.48
N GLY A 222 29.61 10.01 7.49
CA GLY A 222 29.12 10.28 8.84
C GLY A 222 27.68 9.82 9.11
N ALA A 223 27.00 9.21 8.14
CA ALA A 223 25.68 8.61 8.36
C ALA A 223 25.79 7.41 9.33
N PRO A 224 24.98 7.37 10.41
CA PRO A 224 25.01 6.28 11.36
C PRO A 224 24.44 5.01 10.71
N ARG A 225 25.12 3.87 10.92
CA ARG A 225 24.65 2.55 10.46
C ARG A 225 23.65 1.89 11.42
N GLN A 226 23.43 2.51 12.58
CA GLN A 226 22.48 2.05 13.58
C GLN A 226 21.48 3.17 13.88
N PRO A 227 20.25 2.82 14.30
CA PRO A 227 19.27 3.82 14.69
C PRO A 227 19.81 4.73 15.82
N VAL A 228 19.48 6.01 15.73
CA VAL A 228 19.85 7.03 16.72
C VAL A 228 18.63 7.48 17.51
N HIS A 229 18.86 7.82 18.77
CA HIS A 229 17.83 8.32 19.67
C HIS A 229 17.83 9.84 19.67
N ILE A 230 16.69 10.43 19.33
CA ILE A 230 16.50 11.88 19.23
C ILE A 230 15.55 12.27 20.35
N ALA A 231 16.03 13.08 21.28
CA ALA A 231 15.18 13.67 22.31
C ALA A 231 14.17 14.58 21.63
N VAL A 232 12.90 14.43 22.01
CA VAL A 232 11.82 15.26 21.50
C VAL A 232 11.00 15.84 22.65
N HIS A 233 10.04 16.68 22.30
CA HIS A 233 9.09 17.31 23.20
C HIS A 233 7.69 17.19 22.62
N HIS A 234 6.70 17.18 23.51
CA HIS A 234 5.30 17.29 23.14
C HIS A 234 4.74 18.55 23.77
N VAL A 235 4.07 19.37 22.96
CA VAL A 235 3.62 20.71 23.30
C VAL A 235 2.12 20.80 23.07
N GLY A 236 1.36 21.03 24.13
CA GLY A 236 -0.08 21.27 24.04
C GLY A 236 -0.83 21.02 25.34
N PRO A 237 -2.16 21.21 25.35
CA PRO A 237 -2.93 22.03 24.41
C PRO A 237 -2.83 23.53 24.75
N HIS A 238 -3.10 24.41 23.77
CA HIS A 238 -3.00 25.86 23.97
C HIS A 238 -4.35 26.58 24.15
N GLN A 239 -5.48 25.95 23.83
CA GLN A 239 -6.80 26.59 23.80
C GLN A 239 -7.93 25.62 24.12
N ALA A 240 -9.10 26.15 24.50
CA ALA A 240 -10.33 25.37 24.59
C ALA A 240 -10.98 25.19 23.21
N LEU A 241 -11.75 24.12 23.02
CA LEU A 241 -12.58 23.94 21.83
C LEU A 241 -13.72 24.97 21.82
N PRO A 242 -13.90 25.79 20.77
CA PRO A 242 -15.00 26.74 20.76
C PRO A 242 -16.36 26.03 20.65
N ALA A 243 -17.38 26.57 21.32
CA ALA A 243 -18.70 25.94 21.43
C ALA A 243 -19.39 25.69 20.08
N ALA A 244 -19.15 26.56 19.09
CA ALA A 244 -19.70 26.40 17.74
C ALA A 244 -19.13 25.15 17.05
N GLN A 245 -17.81 24.93 17.16
CA GLN A 245 -17.12 23.75 16.62
C GLN A 245 -17.55 22.48 17.35
N ALA A 246 -17.68 22.53 18.68
CA ALA A 246 -18.20 21.40 19.46
C ALA A 246 -19.62 21.02 19.02
N THR A 247 -20.49 22.02 18.83
CA THR A 247 -21.86 21.82 18.34
C THR A 247 -21.89 21.26 16.93
N ASN A 248 -20.99 21.72 16.05
CA ASN A 248 -20.89 21.22 14.68
C ASN A 248 -20.48 19.76 14.63
N LEU A 249 -19.42 19.38 15.36
CA LEU A 249 -18.96 17.99 15.45
C LEU A 249 -20.05 17.06 16.00
N ALA A 250 -20.79 17.52 17.02
CA ALA A 250 -21.87 16.73 17.62
C ALA A 250 -23.02 16.39 16.67
N ARG A 251 -23.13 17.05 15.51
CA ARG A 251 -24.11 16.71 14.46
C ARG A 251 -23.76 15.42 13.72
N TYR A 252 -22.49 15.02 13.73
CA TYR A 252 -21.98 13.86 12.99
C TYR A 252 -21.55 12.78 13.98
N PRO A 253 -22.31 11.68 14.14
CA PRO A 253 -21.95 10.59 15.05
C PRO A 253 -20.55 10.01 14.77
N VAL A 254 -20.15 9.98 13.50
CA VAL A 254 -18.81 9.53 13.06
C VAL A 254 -17.67 10.41 13.57
N ALA A 255 -17.94 11.66 13.95
CA ALA A 255 -16.96 12.59 14.51
C ALA A 255 -16.89 12.57 16.05
N ALA A 256 -17.61 11.66 16.72
CA ALA A 256 -17.67 11.59 18.17
C ALA A 256 -16.29 11.37 18.83
N GLN A 257 -15.44 10.55 18.20
CA GLN A 257 -14.07 10.30 18.66
C GLN A 257 -13.19 11.55 18.60
N LEU A 258 -13.26 12.27 17.47
CA LEU A 258 -12.58 13.56 17.29
C LEU A 258 -13.05 14.57 18.34
N LEU A 259 -14.37 14.69 18.53
CA LEU A 259 -14.96 15.58 19.53
C LEU A 259 -14.47 15.26 20.95
N ALA A 260 -14.45 13.99 21.34
CA ALA A 260 -14.00 13.57 22.67
C ALA A 260 -12.55 13.98 22.94
N VAL A 261 -11.66 13.85 21.94
CA VAL A 261 -10.27 14.31 22.06
C VAL A 261 -10.20 15.83 22.10
N TYR A 262 -10.83 16.53 21.16
CA TYR A 262 -10.73 17.99 21.04
C TYR A 262 -11.38 18.77 22.18
N GLN A 263 -12.35 18.18 22.88
CA GLN A 263 -12.90 18.75 24.12
C GLN A 263 -11.83 18.94 25.20
N THR A 264 -10.79 18.11 25.18
CA THR A 264 -9.69 18.14 26.16
C THR A 264 -8.41 18.72 25.55
N LEU A 265 -8.15 18.41 24.28
CA LEU A 265 -6.90 18.69 23.57
C LEU A 265 -7.22 19.39 22.24
N ASN A 266 -7.55 20.69 22.28
CA ASN A 266 -7.75 21.48 21.07
C ASN A 266 -6.41 21.98 20.52
N GLY A 267 -5.76 21.12 19.75
CA GLY A 267 -4.46 21.35 19.13
C GLY A 267 -3.27 20.94 20.02
N ALA A 268 -2.24 20.41 19.39
CA ALA A 268 -0.98 19.99 20.02
C ALA A 268 0.10 19.80 18.93
N ALA A 269 1.35 20.05 19.27
CA ALA A 269 2.51 19.69 18.48
C ALA A 269 3.26 18.56 19.18
N LEU A 270 3.54 17.49 18.44
CA LEU A 270 4.14 16.27 18.97
C LEU A 270 5.49 16.03 18.29
N PHE A 271 6.38 15.35 19.01
CA PHE A 271 7.70 14.94 18.53
C PHE A 271 8.57 16.12 18.07
N CYS A 272 8.48 17.26 18.75
CA CYS A 272 9.27 18.47 18.47
C CYS A 272 10.72 18.30 18.91
N THR A 273 11.70 18.62 18.07
CA THR A 273 13.10 18.69 18.53
C THR A 273 13.38 19.96 19.33
N ASP A 274 12.57 21.00 19.14
CA ASP A 274 12.58 22.21 19.96
C ASP A 274 11.14 22.54 20.39
N ALA A 275 10.91 22.56 21.71
CA ALA A 275 9.61 22.85 22.30
C ALA A 275 9.06 24.26 21.98
N HIS A 276 9.91 25.18 21.52
CA HIS A 276 9.53 26.55 21.16
C HIS A 276 9.37 26.75 19.65
N ASP A 277 9.72 25.76 18.83
CA ASP A 277 9.59 25.81 17.38
C ASP A 277 8.61 24.74 16.88
N LEU A 278 7.40 25.18 16.52
CA LEU A 278 6.36 24.31 15.97
C LEU A 278 6.72 23.76 14.59
N TRP A 279 7.65 24.38 13.85
CA TRP A 279 8.15 23.81 12.59
C TRP A 279 9.00 22.57 12.81
N SER A 280 9.54 22.39 14.01
CA SER A 280 10.30 21.20 14.39
C SER A 280 9.42 20.01 14.78
N ALA A 281 8.10 20.18 14.83
CA ALA A 281 7.18 19.11 15.21
C ALA A 281 7.14 18.02 14.14
N GLY A 282 7.17 16.76 14.57
CA GLY A 282 6.90 15.62 13.68
C GLY A 282 5.42 15.58 13.28
N PHE A 283 4.51 15.99 14.17
CA PHE A 283 3.08 16.02 13.89
C PHE A 283 2.38 17.15 14.63
N VAL A 284 1.43 17.81 13.99
CA VAL A 284 0.59 18.85 14.60
C VAL A 284 -0.88 18.46 14.47
N PHE A 285 -1.55 18.30 15.61
CA PHE A 285 -3.00 18.43 15.68
C PHE A 285 -3.35 19.91 15.51
N LEU A 286 -4.05 20.23 14.43
CA LEU A 286 -4.49 21.59 14.15
C LEU A 286 -5.55 22.00 15.17
N PRO A 287 -5.43 23.17 15.80
CA PRO A 287 -6.53 23.70 16.60
C PRO A 287 -7.75 23.92 15.71
N ALA A 288 -8.94 23.69 16.24
CA ALA A 288 -10.20 23.68 15.48
C ALA A 288 -10.51 24.99 14.74
N GLN A 289 -9.89 26.09 15.17
CA GLN A 289 -9.94 27.40 14.53
C GLN A 289 -9.24 27.42 13.15
N GLN A 290 -8.35 26.47 12.87
CA GLN A 290 -7.61 26.37 11.61
C GLN A 290 -8.21 25.36 10.62
N TRP A 291 -9.20 24.56 11.04
CA TRP A 291 -9.75 23.49 10.21
C TRP A 291 -10.39 24.00 8.91
N GLU A 292 -11.08 25.14 8.93
CA GLU A 292 -11.70 25.70 7.73
C GLU A 292 -10.66 26.10 6.69
N THR A 293 -9.59 26.79 7.12
CA THR A 293 -8.46 27.16 6.25
C THR A 293 -7.76 25.92 5.71
N ALA A 294 -7.44 24.95 6.57
CA ALA A 294 -6.79 23.71 6.17
C ALA A 294 -7.65 22.89 5.17
N SER A 295 -8.95 22.81 5.40
CA SER A 295 -9.87 22.09 4.50
C SER A 295 -9.99 22.80 3.14
N ALA A 296 -9.96 24.14 3.12
CA ALA A 296 -9.90 24.90 1.87
C ALA A 296 -8.58 24.68 1.11
N GLU A 297 -7.45 24.57 1.80
CA GLU A 297 -6.16 24.23 1.19
C GLU A 297 -6.17 22.83 0.58
N VAL A 298 -6.73 21.83 1.28
CA VAL A 298 -6.91 20.46 0.77
C VAL A 298 -7.72 20.47 -0.52
N VAL A 299 -8.90 21.11 -0.51
CA VAL A 299 -9.77 21.18 -1.70
C VAL A 299 -9.06 21.88 -2.86
N ASN A 300 -8.34 22.96 -2.60
CA ASN A 300 -7.61 23.71 -3.61
C ASN A 300 -6.48 22.88 -4.24
N TRP A 301 -5.69 22.19 -3.41
CA TRP A 301 -4.60 21.33 -3.88
C TRP A 301 -5.14 20.18 -4.73
N LEU A 302 -6.12 19.43 -4.23
CA LEU A 302 -6.71 18.29 -4.94
C LEU A 302 -7.34 18.72 -6.27
N SER A 303 -8.06 19.85 -6.28
CA SER A 303 -8.66 20.38 -7.52
C SER A 303 -7.60 20.82 -8.55
N SER A 304 -6.39 21.17 -8.10
CA SER A 304 -5.32 21.70 -8.96
C SER A 304 -4.30 20.64 -9.39
N VAL A 305 -4.25 19.49 -8.72
CA VAL A 305 -3.25 18.44 -8.95
C VAL A 305 -3.93 17.15 -9.38
N ASP A 306 -4.67 16.51 -8.49
CA ASP A 306 -5.27 15.18 -8.73
C ASP A 306 -6.49 15.25 -9.65
N PHE A 307 -7.28 16.31 -9.54
CA PHE A 307 -8.52 16.52 -10.30
C PHE A 307 -8.41 17.71 -11.27
N GLN A 308 -7.20 18.04 -11.73
CA GLN A 308 -6.95 19.21 -12.58
C GLN A 308 -7.72 19.18 -13.91
N ASP A 309 -7.95 17.99 -14.47
CA ASP A 309 -8.64 17.80 -15.74
C ASP A 309 -10.16 17.97 -15.62
N ASP A 310 -10.72 17.65 -14.45
CA ASP A 310 -12.12 17.92 -14.10
C ASP A 310 -12.27 18.20 -12.60
N PRO A 311 -12.14 19.47 -12.17
CA PRO A 311 -12.29 19.85 -10.76
C PRO A 311 -13.67 19.55 -10.16
N ASN A 312 -14.69 19.32 -11.00
CA ASN A 312 -16.01 18.92 -10.54
C ASN A 312 -16.09 17.42 -10.22
N ALA A 313 -15.11 16.62 -10.67
CA ALA A 313 -14.97 15.22 -10.31
C ALA A 313 -14.47 15.04 -8.87
N LEU A 314 -13.99 16.10 -8.20
CA LEU A 314 -13.62 16.04 -6.79
C LEU A 314 -14.82 15.59 -5.94
N PRO A 315 -14.72 14.46 -5.21
CA PRO A 315 -15.86 13.92 -4.49
C PRO A 315 -16.41 14.88 -3.44
N ASN A 316 -17.74 14.98 -3.35
CA ASN A 316 -18.41 15.90 -2.40
C ASN A 316 -18.03 15.65 -0.94
N TRP A 317 -17.74 14.40 -0.57
CA TRP A 317 -17.34 14.03 0.79
C TRP A 317 -16.00 14.66 1.21
N VAL A 318 -15.12 15.00 0.26
CA VAL A 318 -13.85 15.70 0.54
C VAL A 318 -14.14 17.10 1.07
N ARG A 319 -15.16 17.77 0.53
CA ARG A 319 -15.52 19.15 0.91
C ARG A 319 -16.10 19.25 2.32
N SER A 320 -16.66 18.16 2.85
CA SER A 320 -17.15 18.07 4.22
C SER A 320 -16.12 17.44 5.19
N ALA A 321 -14.97 16.99 4.70
CA ALA A 321 -13.93 16.42 5.54
C ALA A 321 -13.27 17.48 6.44
N ILE A 322 -12.89 17.06 7.65
CA ILE A 322 -12.21 17.92 8.62
C ILE A 322 -10.71 17.67 8.52
N ALA A 323 -9.94 18.66 8.06
CA ALA A 323 -8.48 18.64 8.15
C ALA A 323 -8.03 18.90 9.59
N PHE A 324 -7.74 17.83 10.33
CA PHE A 324 -7.46 17.90 11.77
C PHE A 324 -5.98 17.87 12.11
N GLY A 325 -5.11 17.41 11.20
CA GLY A 325 -3.69 17.25 11.50
C GLY A 325 -2.80 17.45 10.29
N LYS A 326 -1.52 17.72 10.52
CA LYS A 326 -0.51 17.85 9.47
C LYS A 326 0.88 17.53 9.99
N ILE A 327 1.76 17.22 9.05
CA ILE A 327 3.20 17.29 9.24
C ILE A 327 3.65 18.68 8.78
N PRO A 328 4.33 19.49 9.63
CA PRO A 328 4.90 20.76 9.19
C PRO A 328 5.83 20.59 7.98
N GLY A 329 5.74 21.49 7.00
CA GLY A 329 6.50 21.42 5.76
C GLY A 329 5.90 20.50 4.68
N ASP A 330 4.97 19.62 5.05
CA ASP A 330 4.23 18.80 4.08
C ASP A 330 3.04 19.58 3.49
N ALA A 331 2.70 19.27 2.25
CA ALA A 331 1.51 19.78 1.56
C ALA A 331 0.25 18.97 1.95
N SER A 332 0.42 17.81 2.57
CA SER A 332 -0.64 16.87 2.89
C SER A 332 -1.25 17.13 4.27
N TYR A 333 -2.55 16.92 4.37
CA TYR A 333 -3.31 17.03 5.61
C TYR A 333 -3.94 15.69 5.98
N TRP A 334 -3.95 15.40 7.27
CA TRP A 334 -4.76 14.31 7.83
C TRP A 334 -6.20 14.79 7.95
N ILE A 335 -7.11 14.08 7.28
CA ILE A 335 -8.51 14.44 7.16
C ILE A 335 -9.42 13.35 7.75
N LEU A 336 -10.57 13.78 8.27
CA LEU A 336 -11.68 12.93 8.71
C LEU A 336 -12.93 13.29 7.90
N PRO A 337 -13.31 12.50 6.88
CA PRO A 337 -14.60 12.66 6.24
C PRO A 337 -15.73 12.45 7.26
N VAL A 338 -16.72 13.36 7.27
CA VAL A 338 -17.88 13.27 8.18
C VAL A 338 -19.16 12.83 7.46
N GLU A 339 -19.11 12.73 6.13
CA GLU A 339 -20.20 12.30 5.25
C GLU A 339 -19.63 11.42 4.13
N GLY A 340 -20.51 10.71 3.41
CA GLY A 340 -20.14 9.88 2.27
C GLY A 340 -19.65 8.47 2.64
N PRO A 341 -19.11 7.72 1.66
CA PRO A 341 -18.73 6.31 1.83
C PRO A 341 -17.57 6.12 2.82
N TYR A 342 -16.71 7.13 2.98
CA TYR A 342 -15.54 7.11 3.86
C TYR A 342 -15.77 7.85 5.19
N ALA A 343 -17.04 8.11 5.56
CA ALA A 343 -17.37 8.81 6.79
C ALA A 343 -16.82 8.08 8.03
N GLY A 344 -16.05 8.79 8.86
CA GLY A 344 -15.46 8.27 10.10
C GLY A 344 -14.09 7.61 9.95
N THR A 345 -13.58 7.42 8.72
CA THR A 345 -12.21 6.93 8.50
C THR A 345 -11.20 8.08 8.50
N VAL A 346 -9.91 7.79 8.66
CA VAL A 346 -8.85 8.79 8.56
C VAL A 346 -8.02 8.54 7.31
N MET A 347 -7.80 9.63 6.56
CA MET A 347 -7.11 9.63 5.27
C MET A 347 -6.04 10.72 5.26
N LEU A 348 -4.98 10.53 4.46
CA LEU A 348 -4.00 11.53 4.09
C LEU A 348 -4.43 12.15 2.76
N SER A 349 -4.62 13.47 2.73
CA SER A 349 -5.33 14.16 1.64
C SER A 349 -4.77 13.88 0.25
N ASN A 350 -3.45 13.84 0.09
CA ASN A 350 -2.82 13.83 -1.23
C ASN A 350 -2.58 12.42 -1.78
N ASP A 351 -2.61 11.40 -0.93
CA ASP A 351 -2.35 10.02 -1.32
C ASP A 351 -3.65 9.22 -1.38
N ASP A 352 -4.49 9.38 -0.36
CA ASP A 352 -5.58 8.43 -0.09
C ASP A 352 -6.89 8.84 -0.77
N VAL A 353 -7.07 10.14 -1.05
CA VAL A 353 -8.33 10.66 -1.61
C VAL A 353 -8.54 10.21 -3.05
N SER A 354 -7.49 10.30 -3.88
CA SER A 354 -7.53 9.85 -5.27
C SER A 354 -7.48 8.33 -5.40
N ALA A 355 -6.80 7.64 -4.48
CA ALA A 355 -6.79 6.18 -4.38
C ALA A 355 -8.09 5.60 -3.78
N GLU A 356 -8.88 6.42 -3.07
CA GLU A 356 -10.05 5.99 -2.31
C GLU A 356 -9.76 4.90 -1.24
N GLU A 357 -8.54 4.93 -0.69
CA GLU A 357 -8.04 3.93 0.25
C GLU A 357 -7.76 4.54 1.64
N PRO A 358 -8.70 4.46 2.60
CA PRO A 358 -8.48 5.02 3.92
C PRO A 358 -7.41 4.25 4.70
N ARG A 359 -6.42 4.97 5.26
CA ARG A 359 -5.34 4.37 6.08
C ARG A 359 -5.80 3.84 7.43
N TYR A 360 -6.77 4.50 8.06
CA TYR A 360 -7.27 4.07 9.36
C TYR A 360 -8.80 4.04 9.39
N ALA A 361 -9.34 2.94 9.92
CA ALA A 361 -10.78 2.74 10.02
C ALA A 361 -11.49 3.71 10.97
N SER A 362 -10.76 4.42 11.85
CA SER A 362 -11.34 5.38 12.80
C SER A 362 -10.31 6.39 13.31
N PHE A 363 -10.78 7.50 13.87
CA PHE A 363 -9.92 8.50 14.52
C PHE A 363 -9.20 7.92 15.75
N ASP A 364 -9.86 7.06 16.53
CA ASP A 364 -9.21 6.38 17.66
C ASP A 364 -8.07 5.46 17.21
N THR A 365 -8.26 4.75 16.09
CA THR A 365 -7.22 3.90 15.48
C THR A 365 -6.02 4.74 15.05
N PHE A 366 -6.27 5.91 14.44
CA PHE A 366 -5.22 6.86 14.06
C PHE A 366 -4.43 7.32 15.30
N VAL A 367 -5.10 7.84 16.33
CA VAL A 367 -4.44 8.37 17.53
C VAL A 367 -3.67 7.27 18.27
N ALA A 368 -4.23 6.07 18.39
CA ALA A 368 -3.55 4.94 19.01
C ALA A 368 -2.30 4.51 18.22
N THR A 369 -2.37 4.51 16.88
CA THR A 369 -1.21 4.28 16.02
C THR A 369 -0.16 5.37 16.25
N LEU A 370 -0.54 6.64 16.24
CA LEU A 370 0.38 7.77 16.48
C LEU A 370 1.09 7.66 17.84
N CYS A 371 0.42 7.14 18.88
CA CYS A 371 1.02 7.01 20.22
C CYS A 371 1.92 5.77 20.36
N LEU A 372 1.61 4.67 19.67
CA LEU A 372 2.26 3.36 19.87
C LEU A 372 3.32 3.05 18.81
N GLN A 373 3.10 3.54 17.59
CA GLN A 373 3.86 3.26 16.37
C GLN A 373 3.92 4.55 15.52
N PRO A 374 4.42 5.68 16.07
CA PRO A 374 4.40 6.97 15.39
C PRO A 374 5.10 6.95 14.04
N GLU A 375 6.10 6.08 13.83
CA GLU A 375 6.78 5.92 12.55
C GLU A 375 5.83 5.64 11.38
N LEU A 376 4.67 5.00 11.63
CA LEU A 376 3.65 4.76 10.60
C LEU A 376 2.85 5.99 10.19
N VAL A 377 2.80 7.01 11.05
CA VAL A 377 2.12 8.28 10.76
C VAL A 377 3.14 9.31 10.27
N LEU A 378 4.28 9.41 10.96
CA LEU A 378 5.35 10.34 10.63
C LEU A 378 6.04 9.98 9.30
N GLY A 379 6.16 8.68 8.99
CA GLY A 379 6.76 8.19 7.75
C GLY A 379 5.88 8.37 6.50
N CYS A 380 4.64 8.83 6.64
CA CYS A 380 3.79 9.13 5.48
C CYS A 380 4.12 10.47 4.82
N GLY A 381 4.78 11.39 5.53
CA GLY A 381 5.21 12.67 4.95
C GLY A 381 6.61 12.56 4.36
N GLY A 382 6.83 13.15 3.18
CA GLY A 382 8.15 13.18 2.53
C GLY A 382 9.20 14.03 3.26
N TYR A 383 8.79 14.75 4.31
CA TYR A 383 9.55 15.84 4.92
C TYR A 383 9.86 15.67 6.42
N VAL A 384 9.33 14.65 7.11
CA VAL A 384 9.73 14.39 8.51
C VAL A 384 11.15 13.83 8.50
N SER A 385 12.09 14.74 8.64
CA SER A 385 13.49 14.43 8.85
C SER A 385 13.99 15.17 10.06
N TYR A 386 14.72 14.46 10.89
CA TYR A 386 15.43 15.05 12.00
C TYR A 386 16.85 15.39 11.55
N PRO A 387 17.30 16.65 11.71
CA PRO A 387 18.60 17.06 11.22
C PRO A 387 19.70 16.29 11.97
N ALA A 388 20.61 15.69 11.21
CA ALA A 388 21.83 15.16 11.78
C ALA A 388 22.70 16.29 12.34
N ALA A 389 23.55 16.00 13.34
CA ALA A 389 24.44 16.99 13.95
C ALA A 389 25.34 17.75 12.95
N SER A 390 25.54 17.21 11.75
CA SER A 390 26.34 17.82 10.68
C SER A 390 25.56 18.30 9.46
N ASN A 391 24.21 18.25 9.44
CA ASN A 391 23.32 18.60 8.31
C ASN A 391 23.67 17.93 6.95
N ASN A 392 24.47 16.86 6.95
CA ASN A 392 24.92 16.20 5.71
C ASN A 392 23.99 15.08 5.21
N TYR A 393 22.99 14.73 6.01
CA TYR A 393 22.01 13.68 5.74
C TYR A 393 20.80 13.89 6.65
N ASN A 394 19.69 13.25 6.30
CA ASN A 394 18.45 13.28 7.05
C ASN A 394 18.23 11.98 7.83
N LEU A 395 17.51 12.07 8.95
CA LEU A 395 17.14 10.93 9.77
C LEU A 395 15.63 10.76 9.79
N TYR A 396 15.16 9.58 9.43
CA TYR A 396 13.74 9.25 9.30
C TYR A 396 13.26 8.42 10.49
N PRO A 397 12.05 8.67 11.02
CA PRO A 397 11.52 7.94 12.17
C PRO A 397 11.30 6.46 11.86
N VAL A 398 11.76 5.59 12.76
CA VAL A 398 11.58 4.12 12.68
C VAL A 398 11.12 3.50 14.00
N GLY A 399 10.90 4.34 15.01
CA GLY A 399 10.30 3.91 16.26
C GLY A 399 10.21 5.04 17.27
N TYR A 400 9.69 4.71 18.45
CA TYR A 400 9.56 5.62 19.57
C TYR A 400 9.85 4.92 20.88
N ARG A 401 10.46 5.65 21.81
CA ARG A 401 10.71 5.19 23.16
C ARG A 401 10.16 6.22 24.14
N SER A 402 9.34 5.74 25.07
CA SER A 402 8.87 6.55 26.18
C SER A 402 9.96 6.67 27.25
N GLY A 403 10.02 7.84 27.90
CA GLY A 403 10.96 8.10 29.00
C GLY A 403 10.71 7.25 30.25
N ASP A 404 9.48 6.76 30.42
CA ASP A 404 9.05 6.02 31.61
C ASP A 404 9.39 4.50 31.57
N THR A 405 10.23 4.07 30.62
CA THR A 405 10.72 2.68 30.44
C THR A 405 12.21 2.60 30.19
#